data_AF-A0A959S3I6-F1
#
_entry.id   AF-A0A959S3I6-F1
#
_cell.length_a   1.000
_cell.length_b   1.000
_cell.length_c   1.000
_cell.angle_alpha   90.00
_cell.angle_beta   90.00
_cell.angle_gamma   90.00
#
_symmetry.space_group_name_H-M   'P 1'
#
loop_
_entity.id
_entity.type
_entity.pdbx_description
1 polymer ?
#
loop_
_entity_poly.entity_id
_entity_poly.type
_entity_poly.pdbx_seq_one_letter_code
_entity_poly.pdbx_strand_id
1 'polypeptide(L)'
;KLLAKRAGYSLKQVETILQKLHSLKVIDYKPATGLPKVEFVGGRVRKQDIHISKDIYENRIKLIKERIAAAIHFVETDKVCRSQMLLKYFGETESKHCGKCDVCRGLIKVEDADVDLQAIRSAIVHETAIEELINKLNIHPEKTILKGVQTLLDNNELTYNMNGKIQLSE
;
A
#
# COMPACT_ATOMS: atom_id res chain seq x y z
N LYS A 1 11.95 42.54 -28.59
CA LYS A 1 10.82 43.19 -29.30
C LYS A 1 10.63 44.67 -28.90
N LEU A 2 10.46 45.00 -27.61
CA LEU A 2 10.29 46.41 -27.17
C LEU A 2 11.48 47.31 -27.56
N LEU A 3 12.71 46.83 -27.35
CA LEU A 3 13.93 47.59 -27.65
C LEU A 3 14.06 47.94 -29.14
N ALA A 4 13.79 46.97 -30.03
CA ALA A 4 13.79 47.16 -31.48
C ALA A 4 12.80 48.25 -31.93
N LYS A 5 11.57 48.23 -31.37
CA LYS A 5 10.54 49.24 -31.66
C LYS A 5 10.94 50.64 -31.19
N ARG A 6 11.55 50.77 -30.01
CA ARG A 6 11.97 52.07 -29.45
C ARG A 6 13.20 52.65 -30.15
N ALA A 7 14.11 51.78 -30.61
CA ALA A 7 15.37 52.20 -31.22
C ALA A 7 15.31 52.33 -32.74
N GLY A 8 14.18 51.97 -33.38
CA GLY A 8 14.03 52.04 -34.84
C GLY A 8 14.86 51.01 -35.62
N TYR A 9 15.33 49.95 -34.95
CA TYR A 9 16.13 48.88 -35.57
C TYR A 9 15.31 47.61 -35.77
N SER A 10 15.69 46.80 -36.78
CA SER A 10 15.17 45.44 -36.90
C SER A 10 15.65 44.54 -35.75
N LEU A 11 14.93 43.45 -35.46
CA LEU A 11 15.32 42.50 -34.41
C LEU A 11 16.73 41.94 -34.63
N LYS A 12 17.09 41.57 -35.86
CA LYS A 12 18.43 41.07 -36.21
C LYS A 12 19.52 42.12 -35.93
N GLN A 13 19.28 43.38 -36.30
CA GLN A 13 20.24 44.46 -36.02
C GLN A 13 20.44 44.65 -34.52
N VAL A 14 19.36 44.63 -33.73
CA VAL A 14 19.45 44.72 -32.27
C VAL A 14 20.26 43.56 -31.69
N GLU A 15 20.03 42.33 -32.15
CA GLU A 15 20.78 41.16 -31.71
C GLU A 15 22.29 41.29 -32.01
N THR A 16 22.66 41.70 -33.23
CA THR A 16 24.07 41.92 -33.60
C THR A 16 24.71 43.01 -32.73
N ILE A 17 24.00 44.12 -32.47
CA ILE A 17 24.50 45.20 -31.63
C ILE A 17 24.70 44.72 -30.18
N LEU A 18 23.73 44.01 -29.61
CA LEU A 18 23.81 43.49 -28.25
C LEU A 18 24.94 42.46 -28.09
N GLN A 19 25.15 41.59 -29.09
CA GLN A 19 26.29 40.67 -29.11
C GLN A 19 27.63 41.41 -29.15
N LYS A 20 27.74 42.48 -29.94
CA LYS A 20 28.95 43.31 -30.01
C LYS A 20 29.20 44.07 -28.70
N LEU A 21 28.17 44.62 -28.07
CA LEU A 21 28.31 45.28 -26.77
C LEU A 21 28.72 44.29 -25.67
N HIS A 22 28.25 43.05 -25.75
CA HIS A 22 28.66 41.99 -24.84
C HIS A 22 30.12 41.58 -25.04
N SER A 23 30.58 41.42 -26.28
CA SER A 23 32.00 41.11 -26.54
C SER A 23 32.94 42.23 -26.10
N LEU A 24 32.49 43.49 -26.17
CA LEU A 24 33.17 44.66 -25.63
C LEU A 24 33.06 44.78 -24.09
N LYS A 25 32.40 43.84 -23.41
CA LYS A 25 32.15 43.83 -21.95
C LYS A 25 31.41 45.05 -21.41
N VAL A 26 30.62 45.72 -22.25
CA VAL A 26 29.78 46.85 -21.84
C VAL A 26 28.50 46.36 -21.16
N ILE A 27 27.98 45.22 -21.61
CA ILE A 27 26.75 44.60 -21.07
C ILE A 27 26.90 43.08 -20.91
N ASP A 28 26.14 42.47 -19.99
CA ASP A 28 25.91 41.03 -19.96
C ASP A 28 24.65 40.69 -20.77
N TYR A 29 24.82 40.34 -22.05
CA TYR A 29 23.71 40.00 -22.93
C TYR A 29 23.45 38.51 -22.93
N LYS A 30 22.27 38.11 -22.48
CA LYS A 30 21.76 36.74 -22.58
C LYS A 30 20.72 36.67 -23.69
N PRO A 31 20.98 35.95 -24.79
CA PRO A 31 20.02 35.82 -25.88
C PRO A 31 18.67 35.26 -25.42
N ALA A 32 17.59 35.72 -26.05
CA ALA A 32 16.27 35.16 -25.81
C ALA A 32 16.24 33.72 -26.32
N THR A 33 15.73 32.79 -25.51
CA THR A 33 15.56 31.38 -25.88
C THR A 33 14.06 31.06 -25.88
N GLY A 34 13.59 30.22 -26.80
CA GLY A 34 12.20 29.77 -26.86
C GLY A 34 11.83 28.70 -25.82
N LEU A 35 12.79 28.27 -24.99
CA LEU A 35 12.57 27.27 -23.95
C LEU A 35 11.85 27.85 -22.72
N PRO A 36 11.01 27.08 -22.02
CA PRO A 36 10.45 27.46 -20.74
C PRO A 36 11.54 27.82 -19.74
N LYS A 37 11.33 28.87 -18.95
CA LYS A 37 12.25 29.28 -17.89
C LYS A 37 11.51 29.41 -16.57
N VAL A 38 12.16 28.97 -15.50
CA VAL A 38 11.77 29.28 -14.13
C VAL A 38 12.71 30.35 -13.63
N GLU A 39 12.17 31.50 -13.26
CA GLU A 39 12.93 32.61 -12.70
C GLU A 39 12.41 32.94 -11.30
N PHE A 40 13.34 33.24 -10.40
CA PHE A 40 12.99 33.78 -9.10
C PHE A 40 12.69 35.26 -9.27
N VAL A 41 11.45 35.65 -8.98
CA VAL A 41 10.96 37.04 -9.14
C VAL A 41 11.59 37.97 -8.08
N GLY A 42 12.12 37.41 -6.99
CA GLY A 42 12.72 38.15 -5.89
C GLY A 42 14.17 37.73 -5.61
N GLY A 43 14.93 38.64 -5.02
CA GLY A 43 16.23 38.33 -4.47
C GLY A 43 16.15 37.32 -3.32
N ARG A 44 17.27 36.64 -3.04
CA ARG A 44 17.37 35.73 -1.90
C ARG A 44 17.18 36.51 -0.60
N VAL A 45 16.23 36.08 0.23
CA VAL A 45 16.04 36.64 1.57
C VAL A 45 17.31 36.40 2.40
N ARG A 46 17.82 37.45 3.05
CA ARG A 46 19.00 37.33 3.93
C ARG A 46 18.62 36.42 5.11
N LYS A 47 19.56 35.62 5.59
CA LYS A 47 19.31 34.63 6.66
C LYS A 47 18.65 35.25 7.90
N GLN A 48 19.05 36.47 8.28
CA GLN A 48 18.51 37.21 9.42
C GLN A 48 17.06 37.69 9.23
N ASP A 49 16.62 37.84 7.98
CA ASP A 49 15.26 38.28 7.63
C ASP A 49 14.31 37.08 7.45
N ILE A 50 14.81 35.83 7.58
CA ILE A 50 14.00 34.62 7.53
C ILE A 50 13.33 34.43 8.89
N HIS A 51 12.04 34.77 8.96
CA HIS A 51 11.22 34.51 10.14
C HIS A 51 10.38 33.23 9.93
N ILE A 52 10.66 32.19 10.71
CA ILE A 52 9.83 30.98 10.78
C ILE A 52 8.95 31.13 12.02
N SER A 53 7.63 31.30 11.83
CA SER A 53 6.70 31.39 12.96
C SER A 53 6.79 30.14 13.84
N LYS A 54 6.76 30.36 15.15
CA LYS A 54 6.74 29.31 16.17
C LYS A 54 5.56 28.34 15.94
N ASP A 55 4.40 28.84 15.52
CA ASP A 55 3.23 28.00 15.24
C ASP A 55 3.50 26.99 14.13
N ILE A 56 4.21 27.40 13.06
CA ILE A 56 4.55 26.51 11.95
C ILE A 56 5.50 25.41 12.43
N TYR A 57 6.48 25.77 13.27
CA TYR A 57 7.44 24.83 13.83
C TYR A 57 6.76 23.82 14.75
N GLU A 58 5.91 24.28 15.67
CA GLU A 58 5.17 23.44 16.61
C GLU A 58 4.21 22.50 15.89
N ASN A 59 3.47 23.00 14.89
CA ASN A 59 2.60 22.17 14.06
C ASN A 59 3.39 21.07 13.33
N ARG A 60 4.58 21.39 12.81
CA ARG A 60 5.45 20.38 12.16
C ARG A 60 5.92 19.32 13.16
N ILE A 61 6.33 19.72 14.36
CA ILE A 61 6.72 18.76 15.41
C ILE A 61 5.54 17.86 15.79
N LYS A 62 4.36 18.44 15.99
CA LYS A 62 3.13 17.70 16.31
C LYS A 62 2.85 16.64 15.25
N LEU A 63 2.84 17.02 13.98
CA LEU A 63 2.59 16.09 12.87
C LEU A 63 3.65 14.97 12.79
N ILE A 64 4.93 15.28 13.05
CA ILE A 64 5.98 14.27 13.09
C ILE A 64 5.73 13.27 14.22
N LYS A 65 5.37 13.76 15.42
CA LYS A 65 5.03 12.90 16.57
C LYS A 65 3.85 11.99 16.24
N GLU A 66 2.80 12.52 15.63
CA GLU A 66 1.62 11.74 15.20
C GLU A 66 1.99 10.66 14.19
N ARG A 67 2.84 10.97 13.20
CA ARG A 67 3.32 10.00 12.19
C ARG A 67 4.14 8.88 12.82
N ILE A 68 5.03 9.20 13.75
CA ILE A 68 5.85 8.21 14.46
C ILE A 68 4.95 7.32 15.32
N ALA A 69 4.02 7.92 16.07
CA ALA A 69 3.07 7.16 16.88
C ALA A 69 2.21 6.22 16.02
N ALA A 70 1.76 6.66 14.84
CA ALA A 70 1.03 5.81 13.91
C ALA A 70 1.88 4.64 13.38
N ALA A 71 3.18 4.86 13.09
CA ALA A 71 4.09 3.80 12.67
C ALA A 71 4.36 2.79 13.78
N ILE A 72 4.55 3.25 15.02
CA ILE A 72 4.68 2.40 16.21
C ILE A 72 3.42 1.56 16.38
N HIS A 73 2.24 2.20 16.37
CA HIS A 73 0.96 1.53 16.47
C HIS A 73 0.78 0.47 15.36
N PHE A 74 1.19 0.78 14.13
CA PHE A 74 1.14 -0.14 13.01
C PHE A 74 1.95 -1.41 13.26
N VAL A 75 3.11 -1.33 13.94
CA VAL A 75 3.97 -2.50 14.21
C VAL A 75 3.49 -3.26 15.44
N GLU A 76 3.18 -2.55 16.54
CA GLU A 76 2.84 -3.15 17.84
C GLU A 76 1.45 -3.80 17.86
N THR A 77 0.53 -3.39 16.99
CA THR A 77 -0.83 -3.95 16.98
C THR A 77 -0.87 -5.28 16.24
N ASP A 78 -1.22 -6.35 16.96
CA ASP A 78 -1.32 -7.72 16.46
C ASP A 78 -2.78 -8.22 16.29
N LYS A 79 -3.77 -7.39 16.66
CA LYS A 79 -5.20 -7.76 16.65
C LYS A 79 -5.99 -7.21 15.47
N VAL A 80 -5.45 -6.21 14.77
CA VAL A 80 -6.14 -5.53 13.66
C VAL A 80 -5.44 -5.87 12.34
N CYS A 81 -6.21 -6.15 11.30
CA CYS A 81 -5.68 -6.40 9.96
C CYS A 81 -4.75 -5.26 9.51
N ARG A 82 -3.51 -5.59 9.13
CA ARG A 82 -2.51 -4.59 8.69
C ARG A 82 -3.01 -3.72 7.53
N SER A 83 -3.73 -4.32 6.58
CA SER A 83 -4.30 -3.58 5.45
C SER A 83 -5.39 -2.60 5.88
N GLN A 84 -6.24 -2.96 6.83
CA GLN A 84 -7.25 -2.03 7.37
C GLN A 84 -6.58 -0.85 8.09
N MET A 85 -5.51 -1.11 8.86
CA MET A 85 -4.76 -0.06 9.54
C MET A 85 -4.15 0.95 8.55
N LEU A 86 -3.58 0.45 7.44
CA LEU A 86 -3.02 1.30 6.38
C LEU A 86 -4.10 2.13 5.70
N LEU A 87 -5.21 1.51 5.31
CA LEU A 87 -6.34 2.20 4.68
C LEU A 87 -6.88 3.31 5.59
N LYS A 88 -7.07 3.01 6.88
CA LYS A 88 -7.50 4.00 7.88
C LYS A 88 -6.54 5.18 8.00
N TYR A 89 -5.23 4.93 7.99
CA TYR A 89 -4.21 5.99 8.05
C TYR A 89 -4.29 6.95 6.85
N PHE A 90 -4.65 6.44 5.67
CA PHE A 90 -4.84 7.25 4.45
C PHE A 90 -6.26 7.80 4.29
N GLY A 91 -7.14 7.63 5.28
CA GLY A 91 -8.49 8.21 5.29
C GLY A 91 -9.60 7.27 4.79
N GLU A 92 -9.29 6.00 4.53
CA GLU A 92 -10.26 5.00 4.11
C GLU A 92 -10.74 4.17 5.31
N THR A 93 -11.97 4.42 5.78
CA THR A 93 -12.50 3.80 7.02
C THR A 93 -13.30 2.53 6.78
N GLU A 94 -13.89 2.36 5.59
CA GLU A 94 -14.65 1.15 5.23
C GLU A 94 -13.73 0.13 4.57
N SER A 95 -13.26 -0.83 5.36
CA SER A 95 -12.43 -1.92 4.84
C SER A 95 -12.72 -3.23 5.55
N LYS A 96 -12.71 -4.33 4.81
CA LYS A 96 -12.85 -5.70 5.36
C LYS A 96 -11.46 -6.27 5.70
N HIS A 97 -11.44 -7.34 6.47
CA HIS A 97 -10.21 -8.12 6.70
C HIS A 97 -9.61 -8.55 5.35
N CYS A 98 -8.30 -8.40 5.19
CA CYS A 98 -7.67 -8.64 3.89
C CYS A 98 -7.35 -10.12 3.62
N GLY A 99 -7.41 -10.98 4.64
CA GLY A 99 -7.13 -12.42 4.55
C GLY A 99 -5.66 -12.80 4.28
N LYS A 100 -4.79 -11.84 3.96
CA LYS A 100 -3.41 -12.10 3.49
C LYS A 100 -2.28 -11.56 4.36
N CYS A 101 -2.56 -10.74 5.38
CA CYS A 101 -1.54 -10.25 6.31
C CYS A 101 -1.24 -11.25 7.44
N ASP A 102 -0.16 -11.03 8.17
CA ASP A 102 0.25 -11.81 9.34
C ASP A 102 -0.87 -11.94 10.38
N VAL A 103 -1.55 -10.84 10.71
CA VAL A 103 -2.68 -10.84 11.66
C VAL A 103 -3.85 -11.69 11.15
N CYS A 104 -4.27 -11.50 9.89
CA CYS A 104 -5.35 -12.29 9.32
C CYS A 104 -5.00 -13.78 9.22
N ARG A 105 -3.75 -14.12 8.92
CA ARG A 105 -3.30 -15.53 8.91
C ARG A 105 -3.28 -16.14 10.30
N GLY A 106 -2.99 -15.35 11.34
CA GLY A 106 -3.09 -15.76 12.74
C GLY A 106 -4.54 -16.02 13.16
N LEU A 107 -5.48 -15.15 12.73
CA LEU A 107 -6.90 -15.30 13.03
C LEU A 107 -7.55 -16.52 12.36
N ILE A 108 -7.13 -16.87 11.13
CA ILE A 108 -7.61 -18.08 10.43
C ILE A 108 -7.27 -19.35 11.23
N LYS A 109 -6.19 -19.35 12.03
CA LYS A 109 -5.87 -20.48 12.92
C LYS A 109 -6.77 -20.56 14.16
N VAL A 110 -7.46 -19.48 14.52
CA VAL A 110 -8.35 -19.40 15.69
C VAL A 110 -9.82 -19.59 15.28
N GLU A 111 -10.18 -19.24 14.04
CA GLU A 111 -11.45 -19.62 13.38
C GLU A 111 -11.41 -21.02 12.76
N ASP A 112 -10.34 -21.78 13.00
CA ASP A 112 -10.44 -23.22 13.05
C ASP A 112 -11.29 -23.56 14.27
N ALA A 113 -12.61 -23.44 14.08
CA ALA A 113 -13.57 -24.25 14.82
C ALA A 113 -12.96 -25.63 14.89
N ASP A 114 -12.65 -26.06 16.11
CA ASP A 114 -12.06 -27.34 16.44
C ASP A 114 -12.76 -28.36 15.56
N VAL A 115 -12.09 -28.78 14.48
CA VAL A 115 -12.65 -29.80 13.61
C VAL A 115 -12.64 -30.99 14.53
N ASP A 116 -13.82 -31.42 14.97
CA ASP A 116 -13.92 -32.65 15.74
C ASP A 116 -13.57 -33.81 14.79
N LEU A 117 -12.27 -34.05 14.65
CA LEU A 117 -11.68 -35.11 13.83
C LEU A 117 -12.23 -36.46 14.31
N GLN A 118 -12.59 -36.56 15.59
CA GLN A 118 -13.23 -37.74 16.16
C GLN A 118 -14.66 -37.91 15.65
N ALA A 119 -15.43 -36.83 15.52
CA ALA A 119 -16.74 -36.85 14.87
C ALA A 119 -16.63 -37.28 13.40
N ILE A 120 -15.64 -36.76 12.65
CA ILE A 120 -15.40 -37.17 11.25
C ILE A 120 -15.04 -38.65 11.16
N ARG A 121 -14.13 -39.15 12.02
CA ARG A 121 -13.77 -40.57 12.08
C ARG A 121 -14.98 -41.46 12.39
N SER A 122 -15.84 -41.04 13.33
CA SER A 122 -17.03 -41.80 13.73
C SER A 122 -18.13 -41.85 12.66
N ALA A 123 -18.19 -40.84 11.78
CA ALA A 123 -19.20 -40.74 10.74
C ALA A 123 -18.88 -41.61 9.50
N ILE A 124 -17.62 -42.04 9.36
CA ILE A 124 -17.14 -42.90 8.27
C ILE A 124 -17.36 -44.37 8.67
N VAL A 125 -18.40 -44.98 8.10
CA VAL A 125 -18.71 -46.40 8.31
C VAL A 125 -18.43 -47.15 7.00
N HIS A 126 -17.38 -47.97 7.02
CA HIS A 126 -16.85 -48.79 5.92
C HIS A 126 -16.35 -47.99 4.70
N GLU A 127 -17.23 -47.34 3.93
CA GLU A 127 -16.87 -46.52 2.76
C GLU A 127 -17.92 -45.43 2.54
N THR A 128 -17.57 -44.16 2.74
CA THR A 128 -18.55 -43.05 2.70
C THR A 128 -18.21 -42.09 1.57
N ALA A 129 -19.21 -41.61 0.84
CA ALA A 129 -19.00 -40.52 -0.11
C ALA A 129 -18.87 -39.18 0.63
N ILE A 130 -18.10 -38.23 0.09
CA ILE A 130 -17.91 -36.92 0.72
C ILE A 130 -19.27 -36.19 0.91
N GLU A 131 -20.17 -36.31 -0.06
CA GLU A 131 -21.53 -35.76 -0.02
C GLU A 131 -22.37 -36.36 1.12
N GLU A 132 -22.24 -37.68 1.35
CA GLU A 132 -22.89 -38.36 2.48
C GLU A 132 -22.32 -37.92 3.82
N LEU A 133 -21.01 -37.68 3.89
CA LEU A 133 -20.34 -37.18 5.09
C LEU A 133 -20.80 -35.77 5.43
N ILE A 134 -20.91 -34.88 4.43
CA ILE A 134 -21.42 -33.52 4.60
C ILE A 134 -22.87 -33.56 5.11
N ASN A 135 -23.71 -34.43 4.55
CA ASN A 135 -25.10 -34.59 4.99
C ASN A 135 -25.21 -35.13 6.43
N LYS A 136 -24.35 -36.07 6.85
CA LYS A 136 -24.31 -36.60 8.22
C LYS A 136 -23.82 -35.58 9.24
N LEU A 137 -22.87 -34.72 8.83
CA LEU A 137 -22.23 -33.71 9.68
C LEU A 137 -22.76 -32.29 9.42
N ASN A 138 -24.02 -32.16 8.98
CA ASN A 138 -24.69 -30.88 8.65
C ASN A 138 -24.75 -29.85 9.81
N ILE A 139 -24.20 -30.21 10.98
CA ILE A 139 -23.97 -29.35 12.15
C ILE A 139 -22.77 -28.41 11.90
N HIS A 140 -21.84 -28.77 11.03
CA HIS A 140 -20.63 -28.00 10.72
C HIS A 140 -20.67 -27.40 9.30
N PRO A 141 -20.04 -26.22 9.08
CA PRO A 141 -19.89 -25.67 7.74
C PRO A 141 -19.14 -26.64 6.81
N GLU A 142 -19.60 -26.78 5.57
CA GLU A 142 -18.99 -27.67 4.56
C GLU A 142 -17.47 -27.47 4.43
N LYS A 143 -17.03 -26.21 4.44
CA LYS A 143 -15.61 -25.83 4.35
C LYS A 143 -14.77 -26.37 5.51
N THR A 144 -15.35 -26.49 6.70
CA THR A 144 -14.71 -27.02 7.91
C THR A 144 -14.58 -28.55 7.81
N ILE A 145 -15.61 -29.22 7.29
CA ILE A 145 -15.61 -30.68 7.07
C ILE A 145 -14.57 -31.06 6.01
N LEU A 146 -14.52 -30.36 4.88
CA LEU A 146 -13.54 -30.61 3.82
C LEU A 146 -12.10 -30.40 4.29
N LYS A 147 -11.85 -29.38 5.11
CA LYS A 147 -10.54 -29.15 5.73
C LYS A 147 -10.16 -30.27 6.70
N GLY A 148 -11.12 -30.80 7.46
CA GLY A 148 -10.94 -31.97 8.33
C GLY A 148 -10.58 -33.24 7.57
N VAL A 149 -11.34 -33.55 6.50
CA VAL A 149 -11.06 -34.68 5.62
C VAL A 149 -9.68 -34.56 4.97
N GLN A 150 -9.32 -33.37 4.49
CA GLN A 150 -7.99 -33.11 3.92
C GLN A 150 -6.88 -33.35 4.96
N THR A 151 -7.07 -32.89 6.20
CA THR A 151 -6.10 -33.12 7.29
C THR A 151 -5.92 -34.60 7.60
N LEU A 152 -7.00 -35.39 7.60
CA LEU A 152 -6.93 -36.83 7.85
C LEU A 152 -6.31 -37.61 6.67
N LEU A 153 -6.52 -37.16 5.43
CA LEU A 153 -5.83 -37.70 4.25
C LEU A 153 -4.33 -37.38 4.29
N ASP A 154 -3.97 -36.14 4.64
CA ASP A 154 -2.57 -35.71 4.78
C ASP A 154 -1.83 -36.49 5.90
N ASN A 155 -2.56 -36.89 6.94
CA ASN A 155 -2.06 -37.73 8.03
C ASN A 155 -2.07 -39.24 7.72
N ASN A 156 -2.46 -39.66 6.51
CA ASN A 156 -2.64 -41.06 6.09
C ASN A 156 -3.67 -41.86 6.90
N GLU A 157 -4.60 -41.20 7.61
CA GLU A 157 -5.66 -41.86 8.37
C GLU A 157 -6.89 -42.19 7.53
N LEU A 158 -7.03 -41.53 6.38
CA LEU A 158 -8.05 -41.83 5.37
C LEU A 158 -7.38 -42.21 4.05
N THR A 159 -8.06 -43.07 3.28
CA THR A 159 -7.69 -43.39 1.90
C THR A 159 -8.92 -43.28 0.98
N TYR A 160 -8.66 -43.02 -0.30
CA TYR A 160 -9.67 -43.18 -1.34
C TYR A 160 -9.67 -44.62 -1.84
N ASN A 161 -10.85 -45.22 -1.90
CA ASN A 161 -11.01 -46.51 -2.57
C ASN A 161 -11.07 -46.35 -4.10
N MET A 162 -11.07 -47.48 -4.80
CA MET A 162 -11.13 -47.55 -6.28
C MET A 162 -12.41 -46.89 -6.87
N ASN A 163 -13.42 -46.64 -6.04
CA ASN A 163 -14.69 -46.02 -6.41
C ASN A 163 -14.77 -44.52 -6.02
N GLY A 164 -13.68 -43.92 -5.55
CA GLY A 164 -13.61 -42.51 -5.17
C GLY A 164 -14.28 -42.16 -3.83
N LYS A 165 -14.62 -43.15 -3.00
CA LYS A 165 -15.14 -42.97 -1.63
C LYS A 165 -14.01 -42.95 -0.60
N ILE A 166 -14.23 -42.30 0.53
CA ILE A 166 -13.30 -42.25 1.65
C ILE A 166 -13.55 -43.40 2.63
N GLN A 167 -12.47 -44.00 3.11
CA GLN A 167 -12.45 -45.05 4.13
C GLN A 167 -11.30 -44.81 5.11
N LEU A 168 -11.40 -45.34 6.33
CA LEU A 168 -10.29 -45.33 7.29
C LEU A 168 -9.15 -46.19 6.74
N SER A 169 -7.91 -45.69 6.80
CA SER A 169 -6.73 -46.49 6.49
C SER A 169 -6.59 -47.62 7.52
N GLU A 170 -6.20 -48.81 7.07
CA GLU A 170 -5.78 -49.91 7.96
C GLU A 170 -4.47 -49.59 8.69
#